data_AF-A0A959Y3Q5-F1
#
_entry.id   AF-A0A959Y3Q5-F1
#
_cell.length_a   1.000
_cell.length_b   1.000
_cell.length_c   1.000
_cell.angle_alpha   90.00
_cell.angle_beta   90.00
_cell.angle_gamma   90.00
#
_symmetry.space_group_name_H-M   'P 1'
#
loop_
_entity.id
_entity.type
_entity.pdbx_description
1 polymer ?
#
loop_
_entity_poly.entity_id
_entity_poly.type
_entity_poly.pdbx_seq_one_letter_code
_entity_poly.pdbx_strand_id
1 'polypeptide(L)' 'MNPDLTPKLFSLWRAGIPREQLRKDVVSGVVVGIVALPLAIAFAIASGVPPDKGLVTAIVAGSFISAFGGSRVQIA' A
#
# COMPACT_ATOMS: atom_id res chain seq x y z
N MET A 1 25.10 -11.24 7.02
CA MET A 1 23.71 -11.32 7.54
C MET A 1 22.84 -10.65 6.49
N ASN A 2 22.06 -11.43 5.74
CA ASN A 2 21.50 -11.02 4.44
C ASN A 2 20.61 -9.76 4.59
N PRO A 3 20.88 -8.68 3.84
CA PRO A 3 20.11 -7.41 3.90
C PRO A 3 18.70 -7.51 3.29
N ASP A 4 18.31 -8.66 2.75
CA ASP A 4 17.11 -8.81 1.91
C ASP A 4 15.78 -8.84 2.67
N LEU A 5 15.77 -9.00 3.99
CA LEU A 5 14.55 -9.14 4.80
C LEU A 5 14.26 -7.96 5.73
N THR A 6 14.93 -6.81 5.56
CA THR A 6 14.58 -5.63 6.36
C THR A 6 13.36 -4.93 5.76
N PRO A 7 12.26 -4.74 6.52
CA PRO A 7 11.13 -3.95 6.03
C PRO A 7 11.62 -2.54 5.69
N LYS A 8 11.34 -2.07 4.47
CA LYS A 8 11.90 -0.80 3.98
C LYS A 8 11.38 0.39 4.76
N LEU A 9 10.23 0.26 5.41
CA LEU A 9 9.74 1.26 6.35
C LEU A 9 10.74 1.49 7.50
N PHE A 10 11.35 0.42 8.02
CA PHE A 10 12.32 0.51 9.12
C PHE A 10 13.68 1.07 8.69
N SER A 11 14.10 0.81 7.44
CA SER A 11 15.32 1.41 6.89
C SER A 11 15.13 2.88 6.52
N LEU A 12 13.95 3.26 6.03
CA LEU A 12 13.58 4.66 5.74
C LEU A 12 13.45 5.49 7.02
N TRP A 13 12.86 4.92 8.07
CA TRP A 13 12.75 5.59 9.37
C TRP A 13 14.12 5.86 9.99
N ARG A 14 15.08 4.92 9.84
CA ARG A 14 16.48 5.12 10.25
C ARG A 14 17.27 6.09 9.37
N ALA A 15 16.91 6.24 8.09
CA ALA A 15 17.61 7.10 7.13
C ALA A 15 17.15 8.57 7.18
N GLY A 16 15.98 8.86 7.78
CA GLY A 16 15.41 10.20 7.83
C GLY A 16 14.69 10.57 6.53
N ILE A 17 13.35 10.68 6.59
CA ILE A 17 12.54 11.01 5.42
C ILE A 17 12.46 12.54 5.25
N PRO A 18 12.88 13.11 4.10
CA PRO A 18 12.77 14.54 3.86
C PRO A 18 11.30 14.97 3.67
N ARG A 19 10.95 16.16 4.16
CA ARG A 19 9.56 16.68 4.12
C ARG A 19 8.97 16.75 2.70
N GLU A 20 9.80 16.99 1.70
CA GLU A 20 9.37 17.02 0.30
C GLU A 20 8.94 15.64 -0.21
N GLN A 21 9.64 14.59 0.22
CA GLN A 21 9.28 13.21 -0.13
C GLN A 21 7.94 12.82 0.51
N LEU A 22 7.69 13.19 1.77
CA LEU A 22 6.39 12.95 2.41
C LEU A 22 5.23 13.57 1.63
N ARG A 23 5.40 14.79 1.11
CA ARG A 23 4.36 15.44 0.28
C ARG A 23 4.13 14.66 -1.02
N LYS A 24 5.19 14.19 -1.67
CA LYS A 24 5.10 13.37 -2.89
C LYS A 24 4.43 12.02 -2.61
N ASP A 25 4.76 11.37 -1.49
CA ASP A 25 4.21 10.08 -1.07
C ASP A 25 2.72 10.17 -0.73
N VAL A 26 2.27 11.28 -0.12
CA VAL A 26 0.84 11.52 0.13
C VAL A 26 0.06 11.70 -1.19
N VAL A 27 0.59 12.52 -2.11
CA VAL A 27 -0.07 12.74 -3.41
C VAL A 27 -0.13 11.46 -4.23
N SER A 28 0.95 10.69 -4.28
CA SER A 28 0.98 9.41 -5.00
C SER A 28 0.04 8.38 -4.36
N GLY A 29 -0.02 8.33 -3.02
CA GLY A 29 -0.96 7.47 -2.29
C GLY A 29 -2.42 7.77 -2.60
N VAL A 30 -2.80 9.04 -2.70
CA VAL A 30 -4.17 9.44 -3.09
C VAL A 30 -4.49 9.01 -4.53
N VAL A 31 -3.57 9.27 -5.48
CA VAL A 31 -3.77 8.91 -6.89
C VAL A 31 -3.90 7.39 -7.04
N VAL A 32 -3.00 6.63 -6.42
CA VAL A 32 -3.04 5.16 -6.45
C VAL A 32 -4.30 4.64 -5.76
N GLY A 33 -4.70 5.21 -4.63
CA GLY A 33 -5.94 4.84 -3.94
C GLY A 33 -7.18 4.97 -4.81
N ILE A 34 -7.29 6.06 -5.57
CA ILE A 34 -8.42 6.28 -6.51
C ILE A 34 -8.44 5.20 -7.60
N VAL A 35 -7.28 4.81 -8.14
CA VAL A 35 -7.18 3.77 -9.18
C VAL A 35 -7.40 2.36 -8.60
N ALA A 36 -7.09 2.14 -7.32
CA ALA A 36 -7.27 0.85 -6.66
C ALA A 36 -8.74 0.54 -6.31
N LEU A 37 -9.57 1.55 -6.05
CA LEU A 37 -11.00 1.37 -5.75
C LEU A 37 -11.77 0.55 -6.81
N PRO A 38 -11.73 0.88 -8.12
CA PRO A 38 -12.42 0.10 -9.14
C PRO A 38 -11.85 -1.31 -9.28
N LEU A 39 -10.53 -1.50 -9.09
CA LEU A 39 -9.89 -2.81 -9.15
C LEU A 39 -10.38 -3.73 -8.01
N ALA A 40 -10.47 -3.19 -6.78
CA ALA A 40 -10.97 -3.93 -5.61
C ALA A 40 -12.44 -4.35 -5.79
N ILE A 41 -13.27 -3.48 -6.36
CA ILE A 41 -14.67 -3.78 -6.68
C ILE A 41 -14.75 -4.87 -7.76
N ALA A 42 -13.93 -4.77 -8.80
CA ALA A 42 -13.89 -5.77 -9.88
C ALA A 42 -13.51 -7.17 -9.35
N PHE A 43 -12.50 -7.26 -8.49
CA PHE A 43 -12.09 -8.53 -7.88
C PHE A 43 -13.15 -9.11 -6.93
N ALA A 44 -13.86 -8.27 -6.19
CA ALA A 44 -14.95 -8.73 -5.33
C ALA A 44 -16.07 -9.38 -6.15
N ILE A 45 -16.49 -8.71 -7.22
CA ILE A 45 -17.53 -9.21 -8.14
C ILE A 45 -17.07 -10.50 -8.83
N ALA A 46 -15.82 -10.55 -9.31
CA ALA A 46 -15.25 -11.75 -9.93
C ALA A 46 -15.16 -12.94 -8.97
N SER A 47 -14.99 -12.69 -7.67
CA SER A 47 -14.92 -13.71 -6.63
C SER A 47 -16.31 -14.12 -6.09
N GLY A 48 -17.40 -13.55 -6.61
CA GLY A 48 -18.76 -13.84 -6.16
C GLY A 48 -19.10 -13.30 -4.77
N VAL A 49 -18.35 -12.33 -4.25
CA VAL A 49 -18.58 -11.70 -2.95
C VAL A 49 -19.11 -10.26 -3.11
N PRO A 50 -19.84 -9.72 -2.11
CA PRO A 50 -20.29 -8.33 -2.15
C PRO A 50 -19.10 -7.35 -2.28
N PRO A 51 -19.23 -6.26 -3.06
CA PRO A 51 -18.18 -5.24 -3.23
C PRO A 51 -17.62 -4.68 -1.92
N ASP A 52 -18.49 -4.57 -0.90
CA ASP A 52 -18.11 -4.09 0.43
C ASP A 52 -16.98 -4.91 1.05
N LYS A 53 -16.97 -6.24 0.82
CA LYS A 53 -15.91 -7.12 1.31
C LYS A 53 -14.59 -6.90 0.57
N GLY A 54 -14.63 -6.59 -0.73
CA GLY A 54 -13.44 -6.23 -1.49
C GLY A 54 -12.81 -4.93 -1.00
N LEU A 55 -13.64 -3.93 -0.72
CA LEU A 55 -13.21 -2.65 -0.14
C LEU A 55 -12.56 -2.82 1.23
N VAL A 56 -13.20 -3.54 2.15
CA VAL A 56 -12.62 -3.79 3.48
C VAL A 56 -11.29 -4.54 3.36
N THR A 57 -11.23 -5.56 2.49
CA THR A 57 -10.00 -6.32 2.26
C THR A 57 -8.88 -5.43 1.71
N ALA A 58 -9.17 -4.56 0.75
CA ALA A 58 -8.18 -3.64 0.18
C ALA A 58 -7.60 -2.68 1.22
N ILE A 59 -8.45 -2.13 2.11
CA ILE A 59 -8.00 -1.23 3.19
C ILE A 59 -7.12 -1.98 4.19
N VAL A 60 -7.57 -3.15 4.65
CA VAL A 60 -6.83 -3.94 5.65
C VAL A 60 -5.51 -4.44 5.05
N ALA A 61 -5.55 -5.10 3.90
CA ALA A 61 -4.37 -5.60 3.22
C ALA A 61 -3.39 -4.47 2.88
N GLY A 62 -3.87 -3.35 2.34
CA GLY A 62 -3.05 -2.18 2.04
C GLY A 62 -2.35 -1.61 3.29
N SER A 63 -3.03 -1.58 4.44
CA SER A 63 -2.44 -1.13 5.71
C SER A 63 -1.33 -2.06 6.20
N PHE A 64 -1.56 -3.38 6.16
CA PHE A 64 -0.55 -4.37 6.54
C PHE A 64 0.65 -4.37 5.57
N ILE A 65 0.40 -4.27 4.27
CA ILE A 65 1.45 -4.25 3.24
C ILE A 65 2.24 -2.95 3.31
N SER A 66 1.61 -1.80 3.61
CA SER A 66 2.33 -0.54 3.80
C SER A 66 3.23 -0.59 5.05
N ALA A 67 2.76 -1.20 6.14
CA ALA A 67 3.50 -1.32 7.39
C ALA A 67 4.66 -2.32 7.32
N PHE A 68 4.45 -3.48 6.67
CA PHE A 68 5.40 -4.60 6.64
C PHE A 68 6.08 -4.78 5.27
N GLY A 69 5.80 -3.92 4.31
CA GLY A 69 6.29 -4.00 2.93
C GLY A 69 7.79 -3.76 2.77
N GLY A 70 8.38 -4.55 1.86
CA GLY A 70 9.80 -4.47 1.51
C GLY A 70 10.11 -3.54 0.34
N SER A 71 9.13 -2.91 -0.31
CA SER A 71 9.34 -2.04 -1.47
C SER A 71 8.82 -0.62 -1.26
N ARG A 72 9.55 0.37 -1.78
CA ARG A 72 9.20 1.81 -1.66
C ARG A 72 7.99 2.21 -2.51
N VAL A 73 7.59 1.37 -3.47
CA VAL A 73 6.53 1.65 -4.47
C VAL A 73 5.58 0.48 -4.64
N GLN A 74 5.36 -0.33 -3.60
CA GLN A 74 4.46 -1.47 -3.70
C GLN A 74 3.01 -1.01 -3.83
N ILE A 75 2.34 -1.48 -4.89
CA ILE A 75 0.92 -1.28 -5.14
C ILE A 75 0.24 -2.63 -4.84
N ALA A 76 -0.75 -2.63 -3.96
CA ALA A 76 -1.52 -3.80 -3.55
C ALA A 76 -3.01 -3.52 -3.64
#